data_AF-A0A2V7CKE8-F1
#
_entry.id   AF-A0A2V7CKE8-F1
#
_cell.length_a   1.000
_cell.length_b   1.000
_cell.length_c   1.000
_cell.angle_alpha   90.00
_cell.angle_beta   90.00
_cell.angle_gamma   90.00
#
_symmetry.space_group_name_H-M   'P 1'
#
loop_
_entity.id
_entity.type
_entity.pdbx_description
1 polymer ?
#
loop_
_entity_poly.entity_id
_entity_poly.type
_entity_poly.pdbx_seq_one_letter_code
_entity_poly.pdbx_strand_id
1 'polypeptide(L)'
;MTERSGDSLAAPRPRWGRLYALAALMLAALAMAEMLVSPGPELTALRCGLVLGGFGAMVRWTRRNRAALDRLDWCDCAGERVTMRVIPSRSGRPARAAYADEPTPVGATLEEVAR
;
A
#
# COMPACT_ATOMS: atom_id res chain seq x y z
N MET A 1 -7.98 -26.97 -14.47
CA MET A 1 -7.36 -26.32 -13.29
C MET A 1 -6.18 -25.52 -13.80
N THR A 2 -6.32 -24.20 -13.92
CA THR A 2 -5.23 -23.34 -14.40
C THR A 2 -4.70 -22.56 -13.20
N GLU A 3 -3.59 -23.03 -12.64
CA GLU A 3 -2.79 -22.26 -11.70
C GLU A 3 -2.30 -21.01 -12.44
N ARG A 4 -2.90 -19.88 -12.11
CA ARG A 4 -2.45 -18.58 -12.57
C ARG A 4 -1.18 -18.30 -11.76
N SER A 5 -0.01 -18.60 -12.34
CA SER A 5 1.28 -18.18 -11.82
C SER A 5 1.19 -16.70 -11.47
N GLY A 6 1.09 -16.41 -10.17
CA GLY A 6 1.08 -15.05 -9.69
C GLY A 6 2.42 -14.45 -10.08
N ASP A 7 2.38 -13.47 -10.99
CA ASP A 7 3.51 -12.60 -11.25
C ASP A 7 4.10 -12.22 -9.90
N SER A 8 5.32 -12.70 -9.66
CA SER A 8 6.14 -12.30 -8.53
C SER A 8 6.55 -10.86 -8.77
N LEU A 9 5.60 -9.94 -8.65
CA LEU A 9 5.82 -8.52 -8.57
C LEU A 9 6.76 -8.33 -7.39
N ALA A 10 8.04 -8.15 -7.71
CA ALA A 10 9.12 -8.01 -6.75
C ALA A 10 8.65 -7.10 -5.61
N ALA A 11 8.67 -7.63 -4.38
CA ALA A 11 8.14 -6.95 -3.22
C ALA A 11 8.67 -5.51 -3.16
N PRO A 12 7.80 -4.49 -3.00
CA PRO A 12 8.24 -3.11 -2.99
C PRO A 12 9.20 -2.90 -1.83
N ARG A 13 10.48 -2.65 -2.13
CA ARG A 13 11.51 -2.40 -1.13
C ARG A 13 11.58 -0.90 -0.82
N PRO A 14 11.65 -0.52 0.46
CA PRO A 14 11.80 0.88 0.84
C PRO A 14 13.12 1.45 0.30
N ARG A 15 13.05 2.65 -0.28
CA ARG A 15 14.19 3.36 -0.86
C ARG A 15 14.97 4.12 0.22
N TRP A 16 15.64 3.38 1.11
CA TRP A 16 16.46 3.94 2.19
C TRP A 16 17.58 4.85 1.69
N GLY A 17 18.25 4.47 0.59
CA GLY A 17 19.32 5.27 0.00
C GLY A 17 18.90 6.69 -0.36
N ARG A 18 17.66 6.89 -0.81
CA ARG A 18 17.13 8.23 -1.10
C ARG A 18 16.90 9.06 0.17
N LEU A 19 16.51 8.44 1.28
CA LEU A 19 16.38 9.10 2.57
C LEU A 19 17.77 9.56 3.06
N TYR A 20 18.76 8.68 3.03
CA TYR A 20 20.13 9.00 3.45
C TYR A 20 20.78 10.07 2.57
N ALA A 21 20.58 10.00 1.25
CA ALA A 21 21.07 11.04 0.34
C ALA A 21 20.43 12.41 0.65
N LEU A 22 19.13 12.45 0.94
CA LEU A 22 18.45 13.67 1.36
C LEU A 22 18.99 14.19 2.70
N ALA A 23 19.21 13.31 3.68
CA ALA A 23 19.79 13.69 4.96
C ALA A 23 21.21 14.27 4.80
N ALA A 24 22.06 13.64 4.00
CA ALA A 24 23.39 14.14 3.69
C ALA A 24 23.36 15.50 2.99
N LEU A 25 22.44 15.69 2.03
CA LEU A 25 22.24 16.97 1.35
C LEU A 25 21.83 18.07 2.34
N MET A 26 20.91 17.77 3.25
CA MET A 26 20.44 18.71 4.28
C MET A 26 21.58 19.14 5.21
N LEU A 27 22.43 18.20 5.63
CA LEU A 27 23.60 18.48 6.46
C LEU A 27 24.63 19.33 5.71
N ALA A 28 24.88 19.03 4.43
CA ALA A 28 25.78 19.81 3.60
C ALA A 28 25.26 21.25 3.39
N ALA A 29 23.96 21.41 3.14
CA ALA A 29 23.34 22.73 2.99
C ALA A 29 23.40 23.54 4.29
N LEU A 30 23.19 22.89 5.44
CA LEU A 30 23.35 23.53 6.74
C LEU A 30 24.80 23.97 6.96
N ALA A 31 25.78 23.10 6.72
CA ALA A 31 27.19 23.43 6.86
C ALA A 31 27.61 24.61 5.96
N MET A 32 27.10 24.66 4.73
CA MET A 32 27.30 25.80 3.82
C MET A 32 26.68 27.08 4.37
N ALA A 33 25.46 27.02 4.92
CA ALA A 33 24.79 28.19 5.49
C ALA A 33 25.58 28.77 6.67
N GLU A 34 26.09 27.91 7.56
CA GLU A 34 26.92 28.36 8.70
C GLU A 34 28.26 28.96 8.28
N MET A 35 28.86 28.46 7.19
CA MET A 35 30.17 28.93 6.72
C MET A 35 30.10 30.22 5.90
N LEU A 36 29.02 30.43 5.14
CA LEU A 36 28.92 31.53 4.18
C LEU A 36 28.05 32.71 4.67
N VAL A 37 27.16 32.50 5.63
CA VAL A 37 26.16 33.51 6.02
C VAL A 37 26.50 34.09 7.38
N SER A 38 26.61 35.42 7.44
CA SER A 38 26.83 36.15 8.68
C SER A 38 25.68 35.93 9.65
N PRO A 39 25.92 35.77 10.96
CA PRO A 39 24.86 35.55 11.94
C PRO A 39 23.84 36.70 11.91
N GLY A 40 22.61 36.37 11.53
CA GLY A 40 21.55 37.34 11.28
C GLY A 40 20.22 36.70 10.86
N PRO A 41 19.21 37.51 10.52
CA PRO A 41 17.87 37.03 10.15
C PRO A 41 17.90 36.11 8.92
N GLU A 42 18.83 36.32 8.00
CA GLU A 42 19.01 35.48 6.79
C GLU A 42 19.42 34.04 7.15
N LEU A 43 20.38 33.87 8.06
CA LEU A 43 20.80 32.56 8.55
C LEU A 43 19.63 31.83 9.25
N THR A 44 18.84 32.57 10.04
CA THR A 44 17.65 32.02 10.70
C THR A 44 16.60 31.59 9.68
N ALA A 45 16.34 32.39 8.64
CA ALA A 45 15.41 32.05 7.58
C ALA A 45 15.86 30.80 6.81
N LEU A 46 17.15 30.68 6.49
CA LEU A 46 17.73 29.48 5.88
C LEU A 46 17.59 28.24 6.75
N ARG A 47 17.89 28.34 8.05
CA ARG A 47 17.69 27.24 9.02
C ARG A 47 16.23 26.81 9.07
N CYS A 48 15.29 27.75 9.17
CA CYS A 48 13.86 27.45 9.17
C CYS A 48 13.43 26.77 7.86
N GLY A 49 13.87 27.29 6.71
CA GLY A 49 13.61 26.71 5.40
C GLY A 49 14.16 25.29 5.27
N LEU A 50 15.37 25.05 5.77
CA LEU A 50 15.97 23.72 5.83
C LEU A 50 15.13 22.77 6.68
N VAL A 51 14.75 23.17 7.90
CA VAL A 51 13.92 22.32 8.77
C VAL A 51 12.60 21.95 8.08
N LEU A 52 11.88 22.94 7.55
CA LEU A 52 10.61 22.71 6.83
C LEU A 52 10.81 21.82 5.59
N GLY A 53 11.88 22.06 4.84
CA GLY A 53 12.26 21.24 3.68
C GLY A 53 12.55 19.79 4.06
N GLY A 54 13.27 19.56 5.15
CA GLY A 54 13.57 18.25 5.71
C GLY A 54 12.30 17.49 6.10
N PHE A 55 11.38 18.14 6.83
CA PHE A 55 10.08 17.56 7.17
C PHE A 55 9.25 17.24 5.93
N GLY A 56 9.15 18.16 4.98
CA GLY A 56 8.43 17.92 3.72
C GLY A 56 9.03 16.77 2.91
N ALA A 57 10.35 16.65 2.88
CA ALA A 57 11.05 15.55 2.22
C ALA A 57 10.77 14.21 2.91
N MET A 58 10.80 14.16 4.25
CA MET A 58 10.43 12.98 5.03
C MET A 58 8.98 12.55 4.78
N VAL A 59 8.02 13.47 4.87
CA VAL A 59 6.60 13.18 4.59
C VAL A 59 6.39 12.68 3.16
N ARG A 60 7.08 13.28 2.19
CA ARG A 60 6.98 12.84 0.80
C ARG A 60 7.65 11.47 0.58
N TRP A 61 8.72 11.17 1.29
CA TRP A 61 9.37 9.86 1.27
C TRP A 61 8.46 8.79 1.91
N THR A 62 7.86 9.05 3.07
CA THR A 62 6.95 8.10 3.73
C THR A 62 5.73 7.81 2.86
N ARG A 63 5.10 8.83 2.27
CA ARG A 63 3.98 8.64 1.34
C ARG A 63 4.34 7.77 0.15
N ARG A 64 5.54 7.93 -0.43
CA ARG A 64 6.02 7.14 -1.57
C ARG A 64 6.44 5.71 -1.20
N ASN A 65 6.85 5.49 0.05
CA ASN A 65 7.28 4.18 0.53
C ASN A 65 6.20 3.50 1.40
N ARG A 66 4.98 4.05 1.47
CA ARG A 66 3.93 3.58 2.38
C ARG A 66 3.66 2.08 2.23
N ALA A 67 3.43 1.60 1.01
CA ALA A 67 3.21 0.17 0.77
C ALA A 67 4.41 -0.72 1.15
N ALA A 68 5.63 -0.20 1.03
CA ALA A 68 6.84 -0.91 1.44
C ALA A 68 7.02 -0.92 2.96
N LEU A 69 6.62 0.17 3.64
CA LEU A 69 6.62 0.28 5.10
C LEU A 69 5.51 -0.56 5.74
N ASP A 70 4.29 -0.51 5.19
CA ASP A 70 3.15 -1.33 5.62
C ASP A 70 3.49 -2.83 5.49
N ARG A 71 4.30 -3.20 4.48
CA ARG A 71 4.80 -4.57 4.33
C ARG A 71 5.88 -4.94 5.35
N LEU A 72 6.76 -4.01 5.73
CA LEU A 72 7.74 -4.26 6.79
C LEU A 72 7.08 -4.43 8.17
N ASP A 73 5.98 -3.71 8.39
CA ASP A 73 5.17 -3.82 9.62
C ASP A 73 4.37 -5.14 9.67
N TRP A 74 4.15 -5.76 8.51
CA TRP A 74 3.51 -7.05 8.40
C TRP A 74 4.54 -8.19 8.47
N CYS A 75 4.43 -9.07 9.46
CA CYS A 75 5.23 -10.30 9.49
C CYS A 75 4.98 -11.15 8.22
N ASP A 76 6.01 -11.78 7.65
CA ASP A 76 5.89 -12.65 6.46
C ASP A 76 4.81 -13.74 6.64
N CYS A 77 4.60 -14.22 7.87
CA CYS A 77 3.57 -15.22 8.22
C CYS A 77 2.12 -14.73 8.13
N ALA A 78 1.90 -13.41 8.10
CA ALA A 78 0.55 -12.85 8.09
C ALA A 78 -0.06 -12.74 6.68
N GLY A 79 0.78 -12.82 5.63
CA GLY A 79 0.32 -12.97 4.25
C GLY A 79 -0.33 -14.32 3.96
N GLU A 80 -0.03 -15.34 4.79
CA GLU A 80 -0.52 -16.71 4.59
C GLU A 80 -2.02 -16.86 4.95
N ARG A 81 -2.55 -16.01 5.82
CA ARG A 81 -3.99 -15.98 6.15
C ARG A 81 -4.53 -14.55 6.23
N VAL A 82 -4.96 -14.03 5.08
CA VAL A 82 -5.81 -12.83 5.03
C VAL A 82 -7.28 -13.28 5.13
N THR A 83 -7.89 -13.11 6.31
CA THR A 83 -9.33 -13.37 6.49
C THR A 83 -10.13 -12.12 6.12
N MET A 84 -10.63 -12.07 4.88
CA MET A 84 -11.53 -11.01 4.44
C MET A 84 -12.98 -11.37 4.80
N ARG A 85 -13.59 -10.65 5.73
CA ARG A 85 -15.03 -10.77 6.01
C ARG A 85 -15.80 -9.93 5.00
N VAL A 86 -16.51 -10.58 4.09
CA VAL A 86 -17.48 -9.90 3.22
C VAL A 86 -18.69 -9.52 4.07
N ILE A 87 -18.89 -8.22 4.30
CA ILE A 87 -20.11 -7.71 4.91
C ILE A 87 -21.08 -7.40 3.75
N PRO A 88 -22.19 -8.14 3.61
CA PRO A 88 -23.16 -7.85 2.56
C PRO A 88 -23.72 -6.45 2.79
N SER A 89 -23.45 -5.53 1.87
CA SER A 89 -24.09 -4.21 1.90
C SER A 89 -25.56 -4.40 1.57
N ARG A 90 -26.45 -4.05 2.51
CA ARG A 90 -27.88 -3.83 2.24
C ARG A 90 -28.07 -2.56 1.41
N SER A 91 -27.45 -2.48 0.23
CA SER A 91 -27.97 -1.58 -0.81
C SER A 91 -29.25 -2.24 -1.29
N GLY A 92 -30.39 -1.63 -1.00
CA GLY A 92 -31.70 -2.05 -1.47
C GLY A 92 -31.74 -2.10 -2.99
N ARG A 93 -31.30 -3.21 -3.57
CA ARG A 93 -31.52 -3.53 -4.97
C ARG A 93 -33.00 -3.89 -5.06
N PRO A 94 -33.81 -3.13 -5.82
CA PRO A 94 -35.22 -3.46 -5.96
C PRO A 94 -35.32 -4.87 -6.53
N ALA A 95 -36.17 -5.68 -5.90
CA ALA A 95 -36.47 -7.05 -6.25
C ALA A 95 -36.94 -7.16 -7.71
N ARG A 96 -36.01 -7.42 -8.63
CA ARG A 96 -36.33 -7.72 -10.04
C ARG A 96 -35.64 -8.97 -10.57
N ALA A 97 -35.14 -9.85 -9.71
CA ALA A 97 -34.57 -11.12 -10.13
C ALA A 97 -35.12 -12.33 -9.37
N ALA A 98 -36.33 -12.23 -8.81
CA ALA A 98 -36.98 -13.33 -8.09
C ALA A 98 -37.70 -14.35 -9.01
N TYR A 99 -37.33 -14.48 -10.30
CA TYR A 99 -38.03 -15.41 -11.20
C TYR A 99 -37.20 -16.05 -12.32
N ALA A 100 -35.89 -16.27 -12.17
CA ALA A 100 -35.13 -16.89 -13.27
C ALA A 100 -34.08 -17.93 -12.85
N ASP A 101 -34.27 -18.59 -11.72
CA ASP A 101 -33.46 -19.77 -11.40
C ASP A 101 -34.25 -20.73 -10.52
N GLU A 102 -35.18 -21.47 -11.13
CA GLU A 102 -35.63 -22.73 -10.54
C GLU A 102 -34.48 -23.75 -10.71
N PRO A 103 -33.93 -24.32 -9.62
CA PRO A 103 -32.94 -25.36 -9.75
C PRO A 103 -33.61 -26.63 -10.30
N THR A 104 -33.26 -27.00 -11.53
CA THR A 104 -33.64 -28.32 -12.07
C THR A 104 -33.04 -29.42 -11.20
N PRO A 105 -33.82 -30.40 -10.73
CA PRO A 105 -33.29 -31.49 -9.92
C PRO A 105 -32.47 -32.43 -10.80
N VAL A 106 -31.15 -32.37 -10.65
CA VAL A 106 -30.22 -33.40 -11.13
C VAL A 106 -30.35 -34.60 -10.20
N GLY A 107 -31.06 -35.64 -10.64
CA GLY A 107 -30.99 -36.97 -10.02
C GLY A 107 -32.31 -37.72 -9.96
N ALA A 108 -32.76 -38.32 -11.07
CA ALA A 108 -33.66 -39.47 -11.08
C ALA A 108 -33.72 -40.15 -12.46
N THR A 109 -32.60 -40.67 -12.98
CA THR A 109 -32.63 -41.63 -14.10
C THR A 109 -31.46 -42.62 -14.00
N LEU A 110 -31.42 -43.40 -12.92
CA LEU A 110 -30.79 -44.72 -12.93
C LEU A 110 -31.74 -45.66 -12.19
N GLU A 111 -32.11 -46.76 -12.85
CA GLU A 111 -32.98 -47.86 -12.40
C GLU A 111 -34.49 -47.76 -12.72
N GLU A 112 -34.90 -47.95 -13.99
CA GLU A 112 -36.04 -48.84 -14.33
C GLU A 112 -36.14 -49.16 -15.84
N VAL A 113 -35.09 -49.76 -16.41
CA VAL A 113 -35.21 -50.53 -17.68
C VAL A 113 -34.39 -51.80 -17.53
N ALA A 114 -34.88 -52.74 -16.72
CA ALA A 114 -34.57 -54.17 -16.79
C ALA A 114 -35.35 -54.97 -15.73
N ARG A 115 -36.66 -55.15 -15.94
CA ARG A 115 -37.34 -56.45 -15.72
C ARG A 115 -38.75 -56.45 -16.28
#